data_AF-A0A4Q7P3W2-F1
#
_entry.id   AF-A0A4Q7P3W2-F1
#
_cell.length_a   1.000
_cell.length_b   1.000
_cell.length_c   1.000
_cell.angle_alpha   90.00
_cell.angle_beta   90.00
_cell.angle_gamma   90.00
#
_symmetry.space_group_name_H-M   'P 1'
#
loop_
_entity.id
_entity.type
_entity.pdbx_description
1 polymer ?
#
loop_
_entity_poly.entity_id
_entity_poly.type
_entity_poly.pdbx_seq_one_letter_code
_entity_poly.pdbx_strand_id
1 'polypeptide(L)'
;MGLFGFDPVKEAGGWEAAMTEEEIAEMEKKGYDISSARGKQAEIAAQEETNEAAFAEQRQATALPTDLNKLTPYRSTPRSTESGFFRDVAGKAPLFGKDKWRNKFANAPLIYGAVVQANSDLWLPGTEEYLPAVFVFALDSAHIYDVEWLTATAEAISEMKVSDAVPADCREFIHILRDDQSEFCFPLGASLAGSADAWCVTFKFDKQAILPGNRLPEDGIVPFLLEAQPEKQMPIQLSPIPGKYYSA
;
A
#
# COMPACT_ATOMS: atom_id res chain seq x y z
N MET A 1 -8.66 6.96 -20.27
CA MET A 1 -10.01 6.74 -19.72
C MET A 1 -9.78 6.51 -18.23
N GLY A 2 -9.75 7.57 -17.42
CA GLY A 2 -10.96 8.17 -16.88
C GLY A 2 -11.25 7.50 -15.55
N LEU A 3 -10.97 8.18 -14.42
CA LEU A 3 -11.97 8.17 -13.36
C LEU A 3 -13.26 8.57 -14.07
N PHE A 4 -14.18 7.61 -14.13
CA PHE A 4 -15.52 7.88 -14.59
C PHE A 4 -15.97 9.15 -13.89
N GLY A 5 -16.33 10.13 -14.70
CA GLY A 5 -17.06 11.28 -14.23
C GLY A 5 -18.31 10.78 -13.55
N PHE A 6 -18.24 10.70 -12.24
CA PHE A 6 -19.29 11.19 -11.38
C PHE A 6 -18.57 12.16 -10.46
N ASP A 7 -18.52 13.42 -10.89
CA ASP A 7 -18.60 14.55 -9.99
C ASP A 7 -20.09 14.66 -9.64
N PRO A 8 -20.60 14.13 -8.50
CA PRO A 8 -21.96 14.47 -8.10
C PRO A 8 -22.02 15.94 -7.64
N VAL A 9 -20.86 16.56 -7.40
CA VAL A 9 -20.73 17.91 -6.86
C VAL A 9 -20.69 18.97 -7.97
N LYS A 10 -20.19 18.68 -9.17
CA LYS A 10 -20.16 19.68 -10.27
C LYS A 10 -21.55 20.08 -10.78
N GLU A 11 -22.57 19.24 -10.63
CA GLU A 11 -23.91 19.56 -11.13
C GLU A 11 -24.92 19.96 -10.05
N ALA A 12 -24.54 19.97 -8.78
CA ALA A 12 -25.44 20.40 -7.69
C ALA A 12 -24.84 21.44 -6.70
N GLY A 13 -23.53 21.65 -6.67
CA GLY A 13 -22.86 22.55 -5.72
C GLY A 13 -21.86 23.45 -6.45
N GLY A 14 -22.27 24.69 -6.72
CA GLY A 14 -21.52 25.66 -7.53
C GLY A 14 -20.09 25.95 -7.05
N TRP A 15 -19.36 26.69 -7.89
CA TRP A 15 -17.98 27.18 -7.76
C TRP A 15 -17.43 27.37 -6.33
N GLU A 16 -18.27 27.77 -5.37
CA GLU A 16 -18.01 27.85 -3.93
C GLU A 16 -17.43 26.56 -3.30
N ALA A 17 -17.89 25.38 -3.72
CA ALA A 17 -17.39 24.09 -3.20
C ALA A 17 -16.02 23.69 -3.77
N ALA A 18 -15.61 24.29 -4.89
CA ALA A 18 -14.33 24.04 -5.55
C ALA A 18 -13.25 25.06 -5.16
N MET A 19 -13.59 26.07 -4.35
CA MET A 19 -12.62 27.07 -3.88
C MET A 19 -11.74 26.51 -2.78
N THR A 20 -10.44 26.82 -2.86
CA THR A 20 -9.46 26.53 -1.81
C THR A 20 -9.59 27.51 -0.64
N GLU A 21 -9.12 27.11 0.55
CA GLU A 21 -9.13 27.98 1.73
C GLU A 21 -8.32 29.28 1.50
N GLU A 22 -7.26 29.21 0.69
CA GLU A 22 -6.43 30.35 0.29
C GLU A 22 -7.20 31.33 -0.61
N GLU A 23 -7.94 30.82 -1.61
CA GLU A 23 -8.77 31.64 -2.50
C GLU A 23 -9.92 32.32 -1.75
N ILE A 24 -10.51 31.61 -0.78
CA ILE A 24 -11.52 32.17 0.12
C ILE A 24 -10.91 33.29 0.95
N ALA A 25 -9.79 33.06 1.64
CA ALA A 25 -9.12 34.10 2.43
C ALA A 25 -8.72 35.33 1.58
N GLU A 26 -8.31 35.12 0.33
CA GLU A 26 -7.98 36.22 -0.60
C GLU A 26 -9.23 37.02 -1.02
N MET A 27 -10.35 36.34 -1.27
CA MET A 27 -11.63 36.97 -1.61
C MET A 27 -12.22 37.76 -0.42
N GLU A 28 -12.10 37.23 0.80
CA GLU A 28 -12.46 37.90 2.06
C GLU A 28 -11.65 39.20 2.22
N LYS A 29 -10.34 39.13 1.97
CA LYS A 29 -9.43 40.29 2.04
C LYS A 29 -9.73 41.35 0.97
N LYS A 30 -10.25 40.94 -0.19
CA LYS A 30 -10.75 41.84 -1.25
C LYS A 30 -12.14 42.42 -0.94
N GLY A 31 -12.77 41.99 0.16
CA GLY A 31 -14.06 42.51 0.63
C GLY A 31 -15.29 41.85 0.00
N TYR A 32 -15.12 40.68 -0.62
CA TYR A 32 -16.24 39.89 -1.13
C TYR A 32 -16.92 39.11 0.01
N ASP A 33 -18.26 39.09 0.02
CA ASP A 33 -19.03 38.22 0.92
C ASP A 33 -19.00 36.78 0.41
N ILE A 34 -18.28 35.94 1.13
CA ILE A 34 -18.07 34.51 0.84
C ILE A 34 -18.52 33.63 2.00
N SER A 35 -19.39 34.14 2.86
CA SER A 35 -19.99 33.40 3.98
C SER A 35 -20.67 32.10 3.54
N SER A 36 -21.31 32.11 2.37
CA SER A 36 -21.90 30.93 1.71
C SER A 36 -20.84 29.87 1.37
N ALA A 37 -19.70 30.27 0.82
CA ALA A 37 -18.59 29.35 0.50
C ALA A 37 -17.94 28.75 1.75
N ARG A 38 -17.75 29.57 2.81
CA ARG A 38 -17.29 29.09 4.13
C ARG A 38 -18.24 28.07 4.73
N GLY A 39 -19.56 28.33 4.66
CA GLY A 39 -20.59 27.41 5.13
C GLY A 39 -20.54 26.07 4.41
N LYS A 40 -20.43 26.09 3.09
CA LYS A 40 -20.30 24.86 2.27
C LYS A 40 -19.02 24.10 2.53
N GLN A 41 -17.88 24.78 2.68
CA GLN A 41 -16.63 24.11 3.06
C GLN A 41 -16.73 23.46 4.44
N ALA A 42 -17.36 24.13 5.42
CA ALA A 42 -17.57 23.56 6.74
C ALA A 42 -18.50 22.33 6.70
N GLU A 43 -19.54 22.36 5.86
CA GLU A 43 -20.43 21.21 5.64
C GLU A 43 -19.68 20.04 4.97
N ILE A 44 -18.84 20.30 3.96
CA ILE A 44 -18.00 19.28 3.31
C ILE A 44 -17.01 18.69 4.30
N ALA A 45 -16.27 19.51 5.04
CA ALA A 45 -15.31 19.05 6.04
C ALA A 45 -15.98 18.21 7.13
N ALA A 46 -17.16 18.63 7.61
CA ALA A 46 -17.94 17.85 8.57
C ALA A 46 -18.39 16.51 7.97
N GLN A 47 -18.82 16.48 6.71
CA GLN A 47 -19.21 15.25 6.04
C GLN A 47 -18.01 14.32 5.82
N GLU A 48 -16.86 14.84 5.41
CA GLU A 48 -15.62 14.09 5.27
C GLU A 48 -15.18 13.47 6.60
N GLU A 49 -15.18 14.25 7.68
CA GLU A 49 -14.87 13.75 9.04
C GLU A 49 -15.84 12.63 9.45
N THR A 50 -17.14 12.77 9.18
CA THR A 50 -18.11 11.69 9.47
C THR A 50 -17.89 10.45 8.62
N ASN A 51 -17.50 10.61 7.35
CA ASN A 51 -17.22 9.50 6.45
C ASN A 51 -15.93 8.77 6.86
N GLU A 52 -14.89 9.49 7.24
CA GLU A 52 -13.64 8.93 7.76
C GLU A 52 -13.86 8.16 9.07
N ALA A 53 -14.66 8.72 9.98
CA ALA A 53 -15.03 8.05 11.22
C ALA A 53 -15.82 6.75 10.97
N ALA A 54 -16.81 6.79 10.06
CA ALA A 54 -17.59 5.61 9.69
C ALA A 54 -16.71 4.55 9.01
N PHE A 55 -15.77 4.96 8.17
CA PHE A 55 -14.81 4.08 7.53
C PHE A 55 -13.88 3.41 8.56
N ALA A 56 -13.36 4.18 9.52
CA ALA A 56 -12.52 3.66 10.60
C ALA A 56 -13.28 2.67 11.48
N GLU A 57 -14.54 2.95 11.82
CA GLU A 57 -15.41 2.03 12.57
C GLU A 57 -15.65 0.74 11.78
N GLN A 58 -15.97 0.84 10.49
CA GLN A 58 -16.17 -0.34 9.64
C GLN A 58 -14.90 -1.18 9.49
N ARG A 59 -13.74 -0.54 9.37
CA ARG A 59 -12.45 -1.21 9.34
C ARG A 59 -12.24 -2.01 10.63
N GLN A 60 -12.38 -1.37 11.80
CA GLN A 60 -12.27 -2.04 13.09
C GLN A 60 -13.30 -3.17 13.27
N ALA A 61 -14.55 -2.96 12.84
CA ALA A 61 -15.61 -3.95 12.95
C ALA A 61 -15.38 -5.18 12.06
N THR A 62 -14.70 -4.99 10.93
CA THR A 62 -14.38 -6.08 10.00
C THR A 62 -13.03 -6.72 10.28
N ALA A 63 -12.15 -6.10 11.09
CA ALA A 63 -10.81 -6.56 11.46
C ALA A 63 -10.69 -8.07 11.68
N LEU A 64 -9.62 -8.67 11.14
CA LEU A 64 -9.33 -10.09 11.31
C LEU A 64 -7.92 -10.21 11.88
N PRO A 65 -7.75 -11.00 12.95
CA PRO A 65 -6.43 -11.26 13.48
C PRO A 65 -5.59 -12.07 12.49
N THR A 66 -4.33 -11.68 12.36
CA THR A 66 -3.28 -12.38 11.61
C THR A 66 -2.31 -13.03 12.59
N ASP A 67 -1.72 -14.15 12.19
CA ASP A 67 -0.64 -14.83 12.91
C ASP A 67 0.49 -15.19 11.94
N LEU A 68 1.47 -14.29 11.86
CA LEU A 68 2.64 -14.43 10.99
C LEU A 68 3.53 -15.61 11.39
N ASN A 69 3.43 -16.13 12.63
CA ASN A 69 4.21 -17.29 13.06
C ASN A 69 3.80 -18.57 12.32
N LYS A 70 2.56 -18.64 11.82
CA LYS A 70 2.09 -19.74 10.95
C LYS A 70 2.91 -19.86 9.67
N LEU A 71 3.64 -18.81 9.28
CA LEU A 71 4.50 -18.81 8.10
C LEU A 71 5.91 -19.35 8.32
N THR A 72 6.31 -19.59 9.58
CA THR A 72 7.65 -20.13 9.92
C THR A 72 8.04 -21.36 9.11
N PRO A 73 7.15 -22.37 8.89
CA PRO A 73 7.49 -23.56 8.09
C PRO A 73 7.79 -23.27 6.61
N TYR A 74 7.38 -22.10 6.08
CA TYR A 74 7.52 -21.72 4.66
C TYR A 74 8.69 -20.77 4.39
N ARG A 75 9.46 -20.40 5.43
CA ARG A 75 10.61 -19.48 5.29
C ARG A 75 11.82 -20.16 4.64
N SER A 76 12.01 -21.46 4.86
CA SER A 76 13.16 -22.20 4.34
C SER A 76 13.05 -22.44 2.83
N THR A 77 14.16 -22.26 2.13
CA THR A 77 14.33 -22.58 0.70
C THR A 77 15.38 -23.69 0.53
N PRO A 78 15.29 -24.53 -0.52
CA PRO A 78 14.20 -24.63 -1.47
C PRO A 78 12.92 -25.25 -0.87
N ARG A 79 11.75 -24.72 -1.23
CA ARG A 79 10.44 -25.26 -0.82
C ARG A 79 9.98 -26.43 -1.67
N SER A 80 9.13 -27.29 -1.08
CA SER A 80 8.51 -28.40 -1.81
C SER A 80 7.53 -27.91 -2.88
N THR A 81 7.83 -28.25 -4.14
CA THR A 81 6.97 -27.94 -5.30
C THR A 81 5.66 -28.75 -5.36
N GLU A 82 5.51 -29.73 -4.46
CA GLU A 82 4.33 -30.58 -4.39
C GLU A 82 3.30 -30.12 -3.35
N SER A 83 3.70 -29.18 -2.48
CA SER A 83 2.87 -28.67 -1.38
C SER A 83 1.66 -27.85 -1.86
N GLY A 84 0.60 -27.83 -1.05
CA GLY A 84 -0.55 -26.95 -1.26
C GLY A 84 -0.12 -25.47 -1.32
N PHE A 85 0.78 -25.08 -0.42
CA PHE A 85 1.37 -23.73 -0.38
C PHE A 85 1.99 -23.33 -1.73
N PHE A 86 2.83 -24.20 -2.30
CA PHE A 86 3.45 -23.91 -3.60
C PHE A 86 2.40 -23.72 -4.70
N ARG A 87 1.37 -24.57 -4.75
CA ARG A 87 0.31 -24.48 -5.77
C ARG A 87 -0.54 -23.21 -5.63
N ASP A 88 -0.83 -22.82 -4.39
CA ASP A 88 -1.65 -21.64 -4.12
C ASP A 88 -0.91 -20.32 -4.39
N VAL A 89 0.41 -20.27 -4.12
CA VAL A 89 1.21 -19.06 -4.32
C VAL A 89 1.73 -18.97 -5.76
N ALA A 90 2.33 -20.04 -6.29
CA ALA A 90 2.92 -20.02 -7.63
C ALA A 90 1.86 -20.09 -8.75
N GLY A 91 0.66 -20.57 -8.43
CA GLY A 91 -0.43 -20.73 -9.38
C GLY A 91 -0.16 -21.81 -10.44
N LYS A 92 -0.67 -21.57 -11.65
CA LYS A 92 -0.58 -22.54 -12.75
C LYS A 92 0.77 -22.45 -13.44
N ALA A 93 1.41 -23.60 -13.62
CA ALA A 93 2.68 -23.68 -14.32
C ALA A 93 2.55 -23.20 -15.78
N PRO A 94 3.53 -22.44 -16.30
CA PRO A 94 3.53 -21.97 -17.68
C PRO A 94 3.69 -23.15 -18.67
N LEU A 95 3.27 -22.94 -19.91
CA LEU A 95 3.39 -23.94 -20.98
C LEU A 95 4.86 -24.25 -21.35
N PHE A 96 5.73 -23.23 -21.29
CA PHE A 96 7.17 -23.35 -21.53
C PHE A 96 7.96 -22.91 -20.29
N GLY A 97 9.14 -23.48 -20.08
CA GLY A 97 10.02 -23.08 -18.97
C GLY A 97 9.57 -23.54 -17.58
N LYS A 98 8.83 -24.64 -17.49
CA LYS A 98 8.30 -25.20 -16.21
C LYS A 98 9.37 -25.38 -15.15
N ASP A 99 10.55 -25.86 -15.52
CA ASP A 99 11.63 -26.10 -14.55
C ASP A 99 12.19 -24.80 -14.00
N LYS A 100 12.37 -23.78 -14.86
CA LYS A 100 12.78 -22.43 -14.43
C LYS A 100 11.74 -21.81 -13.51
N TRP A 101 10.46 -21.94 -13.84
CA TRP A 101 9.33 -21.48 -13.01
C TRP A 101 9.31 -22.20 -11.66
N ARG A 102 9.44 -23.53 -11.64
CA ARG A 102 9.53 -24.32 -10.39
C ARG A 102 10.69 -23.88 -9.52
N ASN A 103 11.87 -23.75 -10.12
CA ASN A 103 13.08 -23.34 -9.42
C ASN A 103 12.94 -21.92 -8.84
N LYS A 104 12.31 -21.00 -9.59
CA LYS A 104 12.03 -19.63 -9.15
C LYS A 104 11.22 -19.61 -7.85
N PHE A 105 10.05 -20.26 -7.84
CA PHE A 105 9.16 -20.25 -6.68
C PHE A 105 9.67 -21.10 -5.50
N ALA A 106 10.40 -22.18 -5.79
CA ALA A 106 11.02 -22.99 -4.74
C ALA A 106 12.10 -22.21 -3.98
N ASN A 107 12.87 -21.35 -4.65
CA ASN A 107 13.99 -20.62 -4.05
C ASN A 107 13.70 -19.16 -3.70
N ALA A 108 12.56 -18.60 -4.12
CA ALA A 108 12.17 -17.24 -3.77
C ALA A 108 12.17 -17.03 -2.24
N PRO A 109 12.84 -16.03 -1.66
CA PRO A 109 12.71 -15.79 -0.23
C PRO A 109 11.29 -15.34 0.11
N LEU A 110 10.81 -15.77 1.28
CA LEU A 110 9.60 -15.20 1.87
C LEU A 110 10.01 -13.90 2.58
N ILE A 111 9.30 -12.81 2.32
CA ILE A 111 9.55 -11.48 2.91
C ILE A 111 8.27 -10.94 3.54
N TYR A 112 8.40 -10.05 4.53
CA TYR A 112 7.29 -9.25 5.04
C TYR A 112 7.36 -7.84 4.46
N GLY A 113 6.23 -7.34 3.98
CA GLY A 113 6.07 -5.96 3.53
C GLY A 113 5.09 -5.21 4.42
N ALA A 114 5.47 -4.04 4.90
CA ALA A 114 4.57 -3.13 5.61
C ALA A 114 3.95 -2.13 4.63
N VAL A 115 2.63 -1.92 4.74
CA VAL A 115 1.88 -0.95 3.92
C VAL A 115 2.30 0.47 4.30
N VAL A 116 2.79 1.23 3.33
CA VAL A 116 3.06 2.67 3.44
C VAL A 116 1.82 3.47 3.05
N GLN A 117 1.23 3.11 1.90
CA GLN A 117 0.00 3.69 1.39
C GLN A 117 -0.77 2.62 0.61
N ALA A 118 -2.09 2.71 0.59
CA ALA A 118 -2.93 1.77 -0.15
C ALA A 118 -4.19 2.47 -0.62
N ASN A 119 -4.78 1.96 -1.71
CA ASN A 119 -6.14 2.33 -2.08
C ASN A 119 -7.10 2.04 -0.90
N SER A 120 -8.03 2.95 -0.61
CA SER A 120 -8.97 2.85 0.52
C SER A 120 -9.77 1.54 0.52
N ASP A 121 -10.15 1.05 -0.67
CA ASP A 121 -10.98 -0.14 -0.83
C ASP A 121 -10.24 -1.40 -0.35
N LEU A 122 -8.91 -1.38 -0.32
CA LEU A 122 -8.11 -2.49 0.20
C LEU A 122 -8.30 -2.71 1.71
N TRP A 123 -8.76 -1.72 2.47
CA TRP A 123 -8.94 -1.83 3.93
C TRP A 123 -10.29 -2.41 4.34
N LEU A 124 -11.25 -2.49 3.41
CA LEU A 124 -12.56 -3.09 3.66
C LEU A 124 -12.69 -4.40 2.90
N PRO A 125 -13.49 -5.37 3.37
CA PRO A 125 -13.72 -6.61 2.64
C PRO A 125 -14.31 -6.31 1.26
N GLY A 126 -13.67 -6.79 0.19
CA GLY A 126 -14.14 -6.56 -1.17
C GLY A 126 -13.81 -7.68 -2.14
N THR A 127 -14.15 -7.44 -3.42
CA THR A 127 -13.84 -8.34 -4.54
C THR A 127 -13.17 -7.60 -5.69
N GLU A 128 -12.63 -6.42 -5.39
CA GLU A 128 -12.01 -5.56 -6.38
C GLU A 128 -10.71 -6.16 -6.93
N GLU A 129 -10.36 -5.72 -8.13
CA GLU A 129 -9.20 -6.18 -8.88
C GLU A 129 -8.28 -5.00 -9.21
N TYR A 130 -6.99 -5.27 -9.35
CA TYR A 130 -5.95 -4.30 -9.73
C TYR A 130 -5.78 -3.10 -8.79
N LEU A 131 -6.05 -3.29 -7.49
CA LEU A 131 -5.90 -2.24 -6.49
C LEU A 131 -4.40 -2.05 -6.11
N PRO A 132 -3.87 -0.82 -6.18
CA PRO A 132 -2.49 -0.53 -5.83
C PRO A 132 -2.30 -0.37 -4.31
N ALA A 133 -1.13 -0.79 -3.84
CA ALA A 133 -0.58 -0.45 -2.55
C ALA A 133 0.94 -0.30 -2.65
N VAL A 134 1.51 0.51 -1.78
CA VAL A 134 2.96 0.68 -1.64
C VAL A 134 3.42 -0.03 -0.38
N PHE A 135 4.47 -0.81 -0.53
CA PHE A 135 5.06 -1.60 0.53
C PHE A 135 6.51 -1.22 0.74
N VAL A 136 6.93 -1.21 2.01
CA VAL A 136 8.33 -1.27 2.40
C VAL A 136 8.67 -2.68 2.86
N PHE A 137 9.81 -3.21 2.43
CA PHE A 137 10.35 -4.49 2.89
C PHE A 137 11.87 -4.44 2.99
N ALA A 138 12.45 -5.40 3.72
CA ALA A 138 13.89 -5.58 3.83
C ALA A 138 14.33 -6.96 3.30
N LEU A 139 15.59 -7.03 2.89
CA LEU A 139 16.23 -8.24 2.35
C LEU A 139 17.34 -8.78 3.24
N ASP A 140 17.86 -7.96 4.15
CA ASP A 140 18.85 -8.43 5.12
C ASP A 140 18.19 -9.28 6.21
N SER A 141 18.97 -10.21 6.77
CA SER A 141 18.46 -11.20 7.71
C SER A 141 17.97 -10.63 9.03
N ALA A 142 18.39 -9.41 9.41
CA ALA A 142 17.96 -8.79 10.65
C ALA A 142 16.54 -8.23 10.52
N HIS A 143 16.19 -7.65 9.37
CA HIS A 143 14.93 -6.90 9.21
C HIS A 143 13.88 -7.61 8.34
N ILE A 144 14.23 -8.64 7.55
CA ILE A 144 13.32 -9.33 6.62
C ILE A 144 11.99 -9.84 7.26
N TYR A 145 11.99 -10.09 8.56
CA TYR A 145 10.81 -10.50 9.34
C TYR A 145 10.54 -9.61 10.56
N ASP A 146 11.24 -8.47 10.68
CA ASP A 146 11.10 -7.56 11.81
C ASP A 146 9.90 -6.63 11.61
N VAL A 147 8.78 -6.99 12.20
CA VAL A 147 7.52 -6.24 12.07
C VAL A 147 7.64 -4.85 12.69
N GLU A 148 8.29 -4.72 13.85
CA GLU A 148 8.42 -3.43 14.53
C GLU A 148 9.22 -2.45 13.68
N TRP A 149 10.33 -2.91 13.11
CA TRP A 149 11.16 -2.09 12.22
C TRP A 149 10.45 -1.74 10.91
N LEU A 150 9.74 -2.70 10.30
CA LEU A 150 9.00 -2.48 9.05
C LEU A 150 7.88 -1.45 9.23
N THR A 151 7.10 -1.56 10.30
CA THR A 151 6.02 -0.61 10.62
C THR A 151 6.57 0.78 10.90
N ALA A 152 7.63 0.88 11.74
CA ALA A 152 8.26 2.18 12.02
C ALA A 152 8.84 2.84 10.76
N THR A 153 9.39 2.04 9.84
CA THR A 153 9.90 2.55 8.57
C THR A 153 8.77 3.00 7.65
N ALA A 154 7.65 2.27 7.61
CA ALA A 154 6.47 2.66 6.84
C ALA A 154 5.88 3.99 7.34
N GLU A 155 5.77 4.17 8.67
CA GLU A 155 5.34 5.42 9.30
C GLU A 155 6.29 6.57 8.98
N ALA A 156 7.60 6.37 9.12
CA ALA A 156 8.60 7.38 8.78
C ALA A 156 8.54 7.83 7.31
N ILE A 157 8.25 6.90 6.39
CA ILE A 157 8.03 7.24 4.97
C ILE A 157 6.77 8.09 4.81
N SER A 158 5.67 7.72 5.46
CA SER A 158 4.39 8.46 5.40
C SER A 158 4.51 9.88 5.97
N GLU A 159 5.24 10.05 7.09
CA GLU A 159 5.57 11.36 7.64
C GLU A 159 6.45 12.19 6.70
N MET A 160 7.48 11.56 6.11
CA MET A 160 8.37 12.24 5.16
C MET A 160 7.66 12.63 3.87
N LYS A 161 6.65 11.87 3.44
CA LYS A 161 5.82 12.17 2.27
C LYS A 161 5.15 13.55 2.41
N VAL A 162 4.68 13.91 3.60
CA VAL A 162 4.01 15.19 3.85
C VAL A 162 4.96 16.32 4.29
N SER A 163 6.20 16.02 4.64
CA SER A 163 7.19 17.00 5.11
C SER A 163 7.91 17.73 3.97
N ASP A 164 8.06 19.04 4.06
CA ASP A 164 8.90 19.81 3.12
C ASP A 164 10.41 19.55 3.30
N ALA A 165 10.81 19.10 4.48
CA ALA A 165 12.21 18.87 4.84
C ALA A 165 12.64 17.42 4.53
N VAL A 166 12.92 17.13 3.26
CA VAL A 166 13.36 15.80 2.82
C VAL A 166 14.90 15.70 2.74
N PRO A 167 15.52 14.73 3.46
CA PRO A 167 16.95 14.44 3.36
C PRO A 167 17.39 14.14 1.92
N ALA A 168 18.61 14.53 1.56
CA ALA A 168 19.09 14.49 0.18
C ALA A 168 19.04 13.10 -0.46
N ASP A 169 19.30 12.05 0.32
CA ASP A 169 19.26 10.64 -0.09
C ASP A 169 17.84 10.10 -0.31
N CYS A 170 16.80 10.77 0.21
CA CYS A 170 15.40 10.38 0.05
C CYS A 170 14.64 11.23 -0.98
N ARG A 171 15.20 12.35 -1.46
CA ARG A 171 14.48 13.33 -2.31
C ARG A 171 13.88 12.74 -3.58
N GLU A 172 14.65 11.95 -4.32
CA GLU A 172 14.18 11.34 -5.57
C GLU A 172 13.00 10.39 -5.30
N PHE A 173 13.16 9.51 -4.29
CA PHE A 173 12.12 8.58 -3.89
C PHE A 173 10.85 9.29 -3.41
N ILE A 174 10.95 10.27 -2.51
CA ILE A 174 9.80 10.99 -1.96
C ILE A 174 9.11 11.83 -3.04
N HIS A 175 9.85 12.40 -3.98
CA HIS A 175 9.26 13.11 -5.11
C HIS A 175 8.36 12.20 -5.94
N ILE A 176 8.80 10.97 -6.22
CA ILE A 176 8.02 9.97 -6.95
C ILE A 176 6.86 9.45 -6.11
N LEU A 177 7.06 9.21 -4.81
CA LEU A 177 6.01 8.74 -3.89
C LEU A 177 4.84 9.72 -3.77
N ARG A 178 5.09 11.02 -3.92
CA ARG A 178 4.06 12.07 -3.89
C ARG A 178 3.14 12.06 -5.10
N ASP A 179 3.62 11.53 -6.22
CA ASP A 179 2.79 11.30 -7.40
C ASP A 179 1.99 10.00 -7.20
N ASP A 180 0.68 10.15 -7.03
CA ASP A 180 -0.27 9.06 -6.76
C ASP A 180 -0.43 8.09 -7.94
N GLN A 181 0.00 8.50 -9.15
CA GLN A 181 -0.04 7.67 -10.35
C GLN A 181 1.30 6.96 -10.62
N SER A 182 2.33 7.21 -9.81
CA SER A 182 3.65 6.64 -10.02
C SER A 182 3.74 5.16 -9.59
N GLU A 183 4.23 4.33 -10.50
CA GLU A 183 4.65 2.95 -10.21
C GLU A 183 6.17 2.89 -10.09
N PHE A 184 6.67 2.38 -8.97
CA PHE A 184 8.10 2.45 -8.71
C PHE A 184 8.62 1.27 -7.90
N CYS A 185 9.93 1.11 -7.94
CA CYS A 185 10.72 0.23 -7.09
C CYS A 185 12.00 0.99 -6.75
N PHE A 186 12.20 1.33 -5.47
CA PHE A 186 13.31 2.16 -5.03
C PHE A 186 14.01 1.58 -3.81
N PRO A 187 15.36 1.54 -3.80
CA PRO A 187 16.09 1.28 -2.57
C PRO A 187 15.93 2.48 -1.64
N LEU A 188 15.82 2.22 -0.34
CA LEU A 188 15.71 3.25 0.67
C LEU A 188 17.08 3.86 1.01
N GLY A 189 17.10 5.17 1.20
CA GLY A 189 18.27 5.91 1.69
C GLY A 189 18.54 5.63 3.17
N ALA A 190 19.76 5.93 3.61
CA ALA A 190 20.20 5.74 4.99
C ALA A 190 19.38 6.56 6.01
N SER A 191 18.78 7.67 5.58
CA SER A 191 17.90 8.46 6.45
C SER A 191 16.61 7.74 6.85
N LEU A 192 16.17 6.74 6.07
CA LEU A 192 14.99 5.91 6.37
C LEU A 192 15.39 4.51 6.84
N ALA A 193 16.39 3.90 6.21
CA ALA A 193 16.74 2.49 6.42
C ALA A 193 18.01 2.29 7.26
N GLY A 194 18.74 3.35 7.61
CA GLY A 194 20.06 3.24 8.24
C GLY A 194 21.04 2.46 7.36
N SER A 195 21.40 1.25 7.80
CA SER A 195 22.24 0.32 7.04
C SER A 195 21.47 -0.91 6.51
N ALA A 196 20.15 -0.96 6.67
CA ALA A 196 19.32 -2.07 6.20
C ALA A 196 19.25 -2.10 4.67
N ASP A 197 19.19 -3.30 4.10
CA ASP A 197 18.91 -3.48 2.67
C ASP A 197 17.40 -3.47 2.47
N ALA A 198 16.85 -2.28 2.28
CA ALA A 198 15.42 -2.05 2.26
C ALA A 198 14.94 -1.33 1.02
N TRP A 199 13.71 -1.66 0.62
CA TRP A 199 13.11 -1.24 -0.63
C TRP A 199 11.68 -0.79 -0.39
N CYS A 200 11.27 0.23 -1.14
CA CYS A 200 9.89 0.68 -1.20
C CYS A 200 9.37 0.53 -2.63
N VAL A 201 8.21 -0.11 -2.79
CA VAL A 201 7.70 -0.54 -4.09
C VAL A 201 6.20 -0.31 -4.20
N THR A 202 5.74 0.00 -5.41
CA THR A 202 4.32 -0.10 -5.77
C THR A 202 4.01 -1.53 -6.20
N PHE A 203 2.98 -2.12 -5.61
CA PHE A 203 2.45 -3.43 -5.95
C PHE A 203 0.94 -3.33 -6.23
N LYS A 204 0.47 -4.04 -7.26
CA LYS A 204 -0.96 -4.11 -7.58
C LYS A 204 -1.49 -5.50 -7.29
N PHE A 205 -2.53 -5.58 -6.48
CA PHE A 205 -3.21 -6.84 -6.22
C PHE A 205 -4.08 -7.19 -7.41
N ASP A 206 -3.80 -8.32 -8.07
CA ASP A 206 -4.68 -8.84 -9.13
C ASP A 206 -6.10 -9.04 -8.62
N LYS A 207 -6.25 -9.60 -7.40
CA LYS A 207 -7.54 -9.82 -6.74
C LYS A 207 -7.40 -9.63 -5.25
N GLN A 208 -8.30 -8.84 -4.66
CA GLN A 208 -8.33 -8.61 -3.22
C GLN A 208 -8.57 -9.90 -2.40
N ALA A 209 -9.23 -10.90 -2.99
CA ALA A 209 -9.51 -12.20 -2.37
C ALA A 209 -8.28 -13.03 -1.98
N ILE A 210 -7.07 -12.63 -2.41
CA ILE A 210 -5.83 -13.25 -1.94
C ILE A 210 -5.53 -12.92 -0.46
N LEU A 211 -6.02 -11.77 0.01
CA LEU A 211 -5.78 -11.26 1.36
C LEU A 211 -6.72 -11.90 2.41
N PRO A 212 -6.35 -11.92 3.69
CA PRO A 212 -7.20 -12.46 4.75
C PRO A 212 -8.52 -11.68 4.85
N GLY A 213 -9.65 -12.38 4.72
CA GLY A 213 -10.98 -11.76 4.68
C GLY A 213 -11.14 -10.72 3.58
N ASN A 214 -10.40 -10.89 2.47
CA ASN A 214 -10.40 -10.03 1.30
C ASN A 214 -10.10 -8.56 1.60
N ARG A 215 -9.12 -8.28 2.46
CA ARG A 215 -8.65 -6.92 2.77
C ARG A 215 -7.27 -6.94 3.42
N LEU A 216 -6.62 -5.79 3.50
CA LEU A 216 -5.35 -5.64 4.18
C LEU A 216 -5.49 -5.99 5.68
N PRO A 217 -4.48 -6.69 6.25
CA PRO A 217 -4.36 -6.87 7.69
C PRO A 217 -4.35 -5.54 8.45
N GLU A 218 -4.90 -5.52 9.67
CA GLU A 218 -4.90 -4.31 10.51
C GLU A 218 -3.51 -3.82 10.87
N ASP A 219 -2.58 -4.76 11.07
CA ASP A 219 -1.17 -4.48 11.33
C ASP A 219 -0.42 -3.96 10.08
N GLY A 220 -1.08 -3.95 8.91
CA GLY A 220 -0.50 -3.51 7.65
C GLY A 220 0.61 -4.43 7.12
N ILE A 221 0.79 -5.64 7.66
CA ILE A 221 1.86 -6.55 7.24
C ILE A 221 1.34 -7.59 6.25
N VAL A 222 1.85 -7.52 5.01
CA VAL A 222 1.54 -8.49 3.96
C VAL A 222 2.79 -9.33 3.64
N PRO A 223 2.70 -10.66 3.76
CA PRO A 223 3.79 -11.55 3.37
C PRO A 223 3.80 -11.83 1.86
N PHE A 224 4.99 -11.88 1.27
CA PHE A 224 5.20 -12.14 -0.16
C PHE A 224 6.29 -13.19 -0.39
N LEU A 225 6.30 -13.79 -1.57
CA LEU A 225 7.50 -14.38 -2.16
C LEU A 225 8.16 -13.38 -3.09
N LEU A 226 9.44 -13.12 -2.88
CA LEU A 226 10.26 -12.30 -3.77
C LEU A 226 10.79 -13.16 -4.91
N GLU A 227 10.24 -12.95 -6.09
CA GLU A 227 10.47 -13.79 -7.26
C GLU A 227 11.76 -13.46 -8.01
N ALA A 228 12.23 -12.22 -7.88
CA ALA A 228 13.49 -11.72 -8.44
C ALA A 228 14.03 -10.63 -7.51
N GLN A 229 15.35 -10.43 -7.50
CA GLN A 229 15.95 -9.31 -6.78
C GLN A 229 15.37 -7.99 -7.28
N PRO A 230 15.01 -7.05 -6.40
CA PRO A 230 14.52 -5.75 -6.81
C PRO A 230 15.60 -4.98 -7.54
N GLU A 231 15.19 -4.24 -8.57
CA GLU A 231 16.06 -3.34 -9.31
C GLU A 231 15.38 -1.96 -9.37
N LYS A 232 16.17 -0.90 -9.22
CA LYS A 232 15.65 0.47 -9.20
C LYS A 232 14.87 0.76 -10.48
N GLN A 233 13.65 1.28 -10.36
CA GLN A 233 12.72 1.61 -11.45
C GLN A 233 12.27 0.43 -12.32
N MET A 234 12.58 -0.81 -11.94
CA MET A 234 12.04 -2.01 -12.61
C MET A 234 10.80 -2.51 -11.86
N PRO A 235 9.79 -3.05 -12.55
CA PRO A 235 8.64 -3.65 -11.89
C PRO A 235 9.06 -4.74 -10.91
N ILE A 236 8.59 -4.62 -9.67
CA ILE A 236 8.86 -5.63 -8.65
C ILE A 236 8.13 -6.93 -8.99
N GLN A 237 8.78 -8.07 -8.75
CA GLN A 237 8.15 -9.38 -8.87
C GLN A 237 7.88 -9.93 -7.48
N LEU A 238 6.65 -9.70 -7.00
CA LEU A 238 6.14 -10.26 -5.76
C LEU A 238 4.96 -11.18 -6.03
N SER A 239 4.91 -12.28 -5.30
CA SER A 239 3.72 -13.13 -5.22
C SER A 239 3.16 -13.08 -3.79
N PRO A 240 1.97 -12.46 -3.57
CA PRO A 240 1.37 -12.39 -2.24
C PRO A 240 1.05 -13.77 -1.70
N ILE A 241 1.33 -14.00 -0.42
CA ILE A 241 0.93 -15.23 0.26
C ILE A 241 -0.60 -15.17 0.49
N PRO A 242 -1.35 -16.23 0.16
CA PRO A 242 -2.78 -16.29 0.45
C PRO A 242 -3.07 -16.16 1.95
N GLY A 243 -4.06 -15.34 2.31
CA GLY A 243 -4.47 -15.03 3.68
C GLY A 243 -4.71 -16.26 4.55
N LYS A 244 -5.21 -17.37 3.97
CA LYS A 244 -5.45 -18.64 4.68
C LYS A 244 -4.21 -19.23 5.37
N TYR A 245 -3.00 -18.82 4.98
CA TYR A 245 -1.74 -19.30 5.56
C TYR A 245 -1.32 -18.55 6.83
N TYR A 246 -1.91 -17.38 7.11
CA TYR A 246 -1.55 -16.53 8.24
C TYR A 246 -2.74 -15.79 8.85
N SER A 247 -3.97 -16.18 8.54
CA SER A 247 -5.15 -15.78 9.32
C SER A 247 -5.12 -16.53 10.65
N ALA A 248 -5.41 -15.86 11.78
CA ALA A 248 -5.35 -16.48 13.11
C ALA A 248 -6.47 -17.50 13.34
#